data_AF-A0A3B9ABY0-F1
#
_entry.id   AF-A0A3B9ABY0-F1
#
_cell.length_a   1.000
_cell.length_b   1.000
_cell.length_c   1.000
_cell.angle_alpha   90.00
_cell.angle_beta   90.00
_cell.angle_gamma   90.00
#
_symmetry.space_group_name_H-M   'P 1'
#
loop_
_entity.id
_entity.type
_entity.pdbx_description
1 polymer ?
#
loop_
_entity_poly.entity_id
_entity_poly.type
_entity_poly.pdbx_seq_one_letter_code
_entity_poly.pdbx_strand_id
1 'polypeptide(L)' 'KAAVARTLVQLEMQGYVDRRSDPDDGRVTRVYLTDKSRRLQAKLEAAVERVLNRLNLDRSEEELETLQQ' A
#
# COMPACT_ATOMS: atom_id res chain seq x y z
N LYS A 1 -0.60 -7.44 -16.76
CA LYS A 1 -0.11 -7.19 -15.38
C LYS A 1 1.41 -6.88 -15.34
N ALA A 2 1.90 -5.95 -16.17
CA ALA A 2 3.33 -5.60 -16.19
C ALA A 2 3.69 -4.44 -15.24
N ALA A 3 2.76 -3.52 -14.98
CA ALA A 3 2.97 -2.40 -14.06
C ALA A 3 3.24 -2.89 -12.63
N VAL A 4 2.38 -3.74 -12.09
CA VAL A 4 2.51 -4.30 -10.73
C VAL A 4 3.85 -5.04 -10.55
N ALA A 5 4.26 -5.85 -11.52
CA ALA A 5 5.53 -6.57 -11.46
C ALA A 5 6.74 -5.62 -11.39
N ARG A 6 6.73 -4.54 -12.19
CA ARG A 6 7.78 -3.51 -12.15
C ARG A 6 7.81 -2.74 -10.83
N THR A 7 6.64 -2.38 -10.30
CA THR A 7 6.53 -1.73 -8.99
C THR A 7 7.07 -2.62 -7.87
N LEU A 8 6.76 -3.93 -7.89
CA LEU A 8 7.29 -4.88 -6.90
C LEU A 8 8.81 -4.98 -6.96
N VAL A 9 9.41 -5.01 -8.16
CA VAL A 9 10.87 -4.99 -8.32
C VAL A 9 11.48 -3.74 -7.70
N GLN A 10 10.88 -2.56 -7.94
CA GLN A 10 11.36 -1.31 -7.37
C GLN A 10 11.25 -1.28 -5.83
N LEU A 11 10.13 -1.75 -5.29
CA LEU A 11 9.93 -1.83 -3.84
C LEU A 11 10.91 -2.79 -3.17
N GLU A 12 11.21 -3.92 -3.81
CA GLU A 12 12.19 -4.89 -3.33
C GLU A 12 13.61 -4.32 -3.38
N MET A 13 14.00 -3.68 -4.49
CA MET A 13 15.30 -3.00 -4.61
C MET A 13 15.49 -1.90 -3.56
N GLN A 14 14.42 -1.21 -3.17
CA GLN A 14 14.44 -0.19 -2.13
C GLN A 14 14.37 -0.78 -0.71
N GLY A 15 14.26 -2.11 -0.58
CA GLY A 15 14.20 -2.83 0.70
C GLY A 15 12.88 -2.65 1.44
N TYR A 16 11.79 -2.35 0.71
CA TYR A 16 10.46 -2.17 1.30
C TYR A 16 9.65 -3.47 1.32
N VAL A 17 9.92 -4.40 0.41
CA VAL A 17 9.29 -5.71 0.37
C VAL A 17 10.31 -6.81 0.15
N ASP A 18 10.01 -8.00 0.65
CA ASP A 18 10.72 -9.24 0.33
C ASP A 18 9.80 -10.17 -0.47
N ARG A 19 10.32 -10.75 -1.55
CA ARG A 19 9.61 -11.79 -2.31
C ARG A 19 10.21 -13.15 -2.03
N ARG A 20 9.34 -14.14 -1.79
CA ARG A 20 9.72 -15.52 -1.49
C ARG A 20 8.87 -16.46 -2.31
N SER A 21 9.48 -17.51 -2.87
CA SER A 21 8.71 -18.62 -3.44
C SER A 21 7.86 -19.26 -2.36
N ASP A 22 6.65 -19.64 -2.72
CA ASP A 22 5.78 -20.40 -1.85
C ASP A 22 6.34 -21.82 -1.66
N PRO A 23 6.37 -22.35 -0.42
CA PRO A 23 6.91 -23.68 -0.15
C PRO A 23 6.04 -24.82 -0.70
N ASP A 24 4.73 -24.58 -0.89
CA ASP A 24 3.75 -25.58 -1.33
C ASP A 24 3.51 -25.51 -2.84
N ASP A 25 3.74 -24.35 -3.48
CA ASP A 25 3.65 -24.17 -4.93
C ASP A 25 4.71 -23.19 -5.47
N GLY A 26 5.75 -23.71 -6.13
CA GLY A 26 6.83 -22.91 -6.72
C GLY A 26 6.40 -21.92 -7.81
N ARG A 27 5.15 -21.98 -8.31
CA ARG A 27 4.58 -20.99 -9.23
C ARG A 27 4.08 -19.74 -8.51
N VAL A 28 3.87 -19.81 -7.20
CA VAL A 28 3.38 -18.71 -6.37
C VAL A 28 4.56 -17.97 -5.74
N THR A 29 4.49 -16.64 -5.76
CA THR A 29 5.43 -15.76 -5.07
C THR A 29 4.68 -14.98 -3.99
N ARG A 30 5.11 -15.14 -2.75
CA ARG A 30 4.59 -14.38 -1.60
C ARG A 30 5.40 -13.10 -1.43
N VAL A 31 4.70 -11.99 -1.17
CA VAL A 31 5.30 -10.67 -0.96
C VAL A 31 5.04 -10.24 0.48
N TYR A 32 6.09 -9.85 1.19
CA TYR A 32 6.01 -9.41 2.59
C TYR A 32 6.57 -8.01 2.74
N LEU A 33 5.96 -7.18 3.59
CA LEU A 33 6.60 -5.94 4.03
C LEU A 33 7.84 -6.26 4.85
N THR A 34 8.90 -5.47 4.67
CA THR A 34 10.08 -5.50 5.54
C THR A 34 9.85 -4.64 6.79
N ASP A 35 10.74 -4.74 7.77
CA ASP A 35 10.69 -3.88 8.95
C ASP A 35 10.94 -2.40 8.62
N LYS A 36 11.69 -2.14 7.53
CA LYS A 36 11.87 -0.78 7.00
C LYS A 36 10.51 -0.17 6.63
N SER A 37 9.67 -0.91 5.92
CA SER A 37 8.32 -0.46 5.55
C SER A 37 7.40 -0.35 6.75
N ARG A 38 7.42 -1.32 7.67
CA ARG A 38 6.57 -1.27 8.88
C ARG A 38 6.83 -0.01 9.69
N ARG A 39 8.10 0.40 9.84
CA ARG A 39 8.46 1.65 10.53
C ARG A 39 7.94 2.92 9.85
N LEU A 40 7.61 2.86 8.56
CA LEU A 40 7.06 3.98 7.80
C LEU A 40 5.53 4.02 7.81
N GLN A 41 4.86 2.96 8.25
CA GLN A 41 3.42 2.80 8.15
C GLN A 41 2.65 4.00 8.74
N ALA A 42 2.92 4.35 10.00
CA ALA A 42 2.24 5.46 10.66
C ALA A 42 2.44 6.81 9.94
N LYS A 43 3.64 7.04 9.37
CA LYS A 43 3.93 8.27 8.60
C LYS A 43 3.18 8.29 7.28
N LEU A 44 3.04 7.14 6.64
CA LEU A 44 2.32 7.00 5.38
C LEU A 44 0.81 7.19 5.59
N GLU A 45 0.26 6.54 6.62
CA GLU A 45 -1.15 6.67 7.00
C GLU A 45 -1.50 8.13 7.32
N ALA A 46 -0.70 8.81 8.14
CA ALA A 46 -0.91 10.23 8.43
C ALA A 46 -0.75 11.13 7.18
N ALA A 47 0.11 10.78 6.22
CA ALA A 47 0.22 11.52 4.96
C ALA A 47 -1.02 11.34 4.08
N VAL A 48 -1.51 10.10 3.97
CA VAL A 48 -2.73 9.77 3.23
C VAL A 48 -3.93 10.48 3.85
N GLU A 49 -4.08 10.39 5.17
CA GLU A 49 -5.17 11.03 5.91
C GLU A 49 -5.20 12.54 5.67
N ARG A 50 -4.05 13.23 5.75
CA ARG A 50 -3.98 14.67 5.45
C ARG A 50 -4.46 15.02 4.05
N VAL A 51 -4.09 14.21 3.05
CA VAL A 51 -4.51 14.43 1.66
C VAL A 51 -6.01 14.20 1.52
N LEU A 52 -6.52 13.08 2.05
CA LEU A 52 -7.94 12.75 2.00
C LEU A 52 -8.78 13.81 2.73
N ASN A 53 -8.39 14.22 3.93
CA ASN A 53 -9.06 15.28 4.67
C ASN A 53 -9.08 16.58 3.87
N ARG A 54 -7.95 16.96 3.24
CA ARG A 54 -7.89 18.17 2.40
C ARG A 54 -8.82 18.09 1.19
N LEU A 55 -8.94 16.93 0.55
CA LEU A 55 -9.84 16.72 -0.58
C LEU A 55 -11.32 16.70 -0.18
N ASN A 56 -11.62 16.38 1.08
CA ASN A 56 -12.97 16.27 1.61
C ASN A 56 -13.47 17.53 2.32
N LEU A 57 -12.68 18.61 2.41
CA LEU A 57 -13.05 19.83 3.14
C LEU A 57 -14.31 20.54 2.65
N ASP A 58 -14.68 20.37 1.37
CA ASP A 58 -15.84 21.02 0.77
C ASP A 58 -17.08 20.10 0.72
N ARG A 59 -17.03 18.92 1.36
CA ARG A 59 -18.12 17.93 1.39
C ARG A 59 -18.80 17.88 2.75
N SER A 60 -20.12 17.75 2.74
CA SER A 60 -20.87 17.43 3.96
C SER A 60 -20.61 15.98 4.40
N GLU A 61 -20.81 15.68 5.69
CA GLU A 61 -20.63 14.34 6.24
C GLU A 61 -21.54 13.30 5.53
N GLU A 62 -22.77 13.69 5.12
CA GLU A 62 -23.69 12.85 4.35
C GLU A 62 -23.16 12.44 2.95
N GLU A 63 -22.43 13.31 2.27
CA GLU A 63 -21.84 13.01 0.96
C GLU A 63 -20.68 12.01 1.06
N LEU A 64 -19.97 12.00 2.19
CA LEU A 64 -18.85 11.08 2.44
C LEU A 64 -19.32 9.65 2.75
N GLU A 65 -20.43 9.50 3.48
CA GLU A 65 -21.00 8.18 3.80
C GLU A 65 -21.49 7.44 2.55
N THR A 66 -22.01 8.18 1.56
CA THR A 66 -22.54 7.60 0.31
C THR A 66 -21.44 7.00 -0.57
N LEU A 67 -20.18 7.43 -0.42
CA LEU A 67 -19.03 6.93 -1.19
C LEU A 67 -18.36 5.69 -0.58
N GLN A 68 -18.70 5.30 0.65
CA GLN A 68 -18.11 4.17 1.36
C GLN A 68 -18.95 2.87 1.29
N GLN A 69 -20.08 2.88 0.57
CA GLN A 69 -20.88 1.69 0.24
C GLN A 69 -20.54 1.14 -1.14
#